data_AF-A0A3M9WZD9-F1
#
_entry.id   AF-A0A3M9WZD9-F1
#
_cell.length_a   1.000
_cell.length_b   1.000
_cell.length_c   1.000
_cell.angle_alpha   90.00
_cell.angle_beta   90.00
_cell.angle_gamma   90.00
#
_symmetry.space_group_name_H-M   'P 1'
#
loop_
_entity.id
_entity.type
_entity.pdbx_description
1 polymer ?
#
loop_
_entity_poly.entity_id
_entity_poly.type
_entity_poly.pdbx_seq_one_letter_code
_entity_poly.pdbx_strand_id
1 'polypeptide(L)' 'MVHPPLPLPKVTTHSLRHLMKDRFRLAGVSKADQDIVLGHSSGSVGEDYGHGQDAMLEVAQRALKAALGLTGKSQ' A
#
# COMPACT_ATOMS: atom_id res chain seq x y z
N MET A 1 4.72 -14.88 -43.73
CA MET A 1 3.92 -15.20 -42.53
C MET A 1 4.40 -14.27 -41.41
N VAL A 2 3.57 -13.31 -40.99
CA VAL A 2 3.91 -12.37 -39.91
C VAL A 2 3.47 -13.01 -38.59
N HIS A 3 4.40 -13.22 -37.67
CA HIS A 3 4.10 -13.78 -36.36
C HIS A 3 3.33 -12.73 -35.53
N PRO A 4 2.19 -13.07 -34.91
CA PRO A 4 1.49 -12.13 -34.04
C PRO A 4 2.35 -11.83 -32.79
N PRO A 5 2.27 -10.59 -32.26
CA PRO A 5 3.00 -10.24 -31.05
C PRO A 5 2.49 -11.05 -29.85
N LEU A 6 3.42 -11.43 -28.97
CA LEU A 6 3.10 -12.14 -27.74
C LEU A 6 2.18 -11.29 -26.84
N PRO A 7 1.19 -11.91 -26.17
CA PRO A 7 0.27 -11.18 -25.32
C PRO A 7 1.01 -10.51 -24.15
N LEU A 8 0.72 -9.23 -23.91
CA LEU A 8 1.23 -8.52 -22.74
C LEU A 8 0.71 -9.20 -21.47
N PRO A 9 1.56 -9.38 -20.44
CA PRO A 9 1.13 -9.98 -19.19
C PRO A 9 -0.04 -9.19 -18.59
N LYS A 10 -1.10 -9.91 -18.21
CA LYS A 10 -2.27 -9.30 -17.56
C LYS A 10 -1.86 -8.77 -16.18
N VAL A 11 -1.74 -7.45 -16.07
CA VAL A 11 -1.65 -6.76 -14.78
C VAL A 11 -3.08 -6.54 -14.28
N THR A 12 -3.50 -7.30 -13.27
CA THR A 12 -4.83 -7.13 -12.66
C THR A 12 -4.71 -6.26 -11.40
N THR A 13 -5.83 -5.67 -10.94
CA THR A 13 -5.86 -4.90 -9.67
C THR A 13 -5.46 -5.74 -8.47
N HIS A 14 -5.70 -7.05 -8.52
CA HIS A 14 -5.21 -8.01 -7.54
C HIS A 14 -3.67 -8.04 -7.53
N SER A 15 -3.02 -8.00 -8.70
CA SER A 15 -1.56 -7.87 -8.82
C SER A 15 -1.03 -6.57 -8.20
N LEU A 16 -1.76 -5.46 -8.38
CA LEU A 16 -1.36 -4.16 -7.84
C LEU A 16 -1.40 -4.14 -6.31
N ARG A 17 -2.48 -4.67 -5.71
CA ARG A 17 -2.62 -4.76 -4.24
C ARG A 17 -1.54 -5.65 -3.63
N HIS A 18 -1.23 -6.79 -4.24
CA HIS A 18 -0.15 -7.67 -3.78
C HIS A 18 1.22 -7.02 -3.90
N LEU A 19 1.48 -6.35 -5.03
CA LEU A 19 2.73 -5.61 -5.21
C LEU A 19 2.90 -4.52 -4.15
N MET A 20 1.85 -3.76 -3.85
CA MET A 20 1.93 -2.72 -2.82
C MET A 20 2.12 -3.32 -1.43
N LYS A 21 1.46 -4.45 -1.14
CA LYS A 21 1.67 -5.20 0.10
C LYS A 21 3.11 -5.66 0.26
N ASP A 22 3.75 -6.12 -0.82
CA ASP A 22 5.15 -6.51 -0.80
C ASP A 22 6.07 -5.32 -0.56
N ARG A 23 5.80 -4.17 -1.19
CA ARG A 23 6.55 -2.94 -0.92
C ARG A 23 6.43 -2.49 0.54
N PHE A 24 5.25 -2.59 1.14
CA PHE A 24 5.07 -2.29 2.56
C PHE A 24 5.88 -3.22 3.46
N ARG A 25 5.90 -4.52 3.17
CA ARG A 25 6.71 -5.51 3.90
C ARG A 25 8.21 -5.18 3.82
N LEU A 26 8.69 -4.87 2.62
CA LEU A 26 10.09 -4.49 2.39
C LEU A 26 10.45 -3.17 3.10
N ALA A 27 9.50 -2.24 3.21
CA ALA A 27 9.68 -0.97 3.90
C ALA A 27 9.47 -1.07 5.44
N GLY A 28 9.19 -2.26 5.98
CA GLY A 28 8.98 -2.47 7.41
C GLY A 28 7.69 -1.84 7.96
N VAL A 29 6.70 -1.55 7.10
CA VAL A 29 5.43 -0.95 7.50
C VAL A 29 4.58 -1.99 8.24
N SER A 30 3.98 -1.60 9.36
CA SER A 30 3.18 -2.51 10.20
C SER A 30 1.94 -3.03 9.46
N LYS A 31 1.41 -4.18 9.89
CA LYS A 31 0.19 -4.73 9.27
C LYS A 31 -1.03 -3.82 9.44
N ALA A 32 -1.16 -3.16 10.59
CA ALA A 32 -2.24 -2.20 10.83
C ALA A 32 -2.17 -1.03 9.83
N ASP A 33 -0.98 -0.43 9.64
CA ASP A 33 -0.81 0.68 8.69
C ASP A 33 -1.02 0.24 7.23
N GLN A 34 -0.62 -0.99 6.89
CA GLN A 34 -0.92 -1.59 5.59
C GLN A 34 -2.42 -1.68 5.35
N ASP A 35 -3.17 -2.14 6.36
CA ASP A 35 -4.60 -2.37 6.25
C ASP A 35 -5.38 -1.04 6.13
N ILE A 36 -4.90 0.04 6.79
CA ILE A 36 -5.41 1.41 6.58
C ILE A 36 -5.27 1.83 5.10
N VAL A 37 -4.09 1.65 4.49
CA VAL A 37 -3.85 2.08 3.09
C VAL A 37 -4.56 1.17 2.09
N LEU A 38 -4.63 -0.12 2.36
CA LEU A 38 -5.27 -1.09 1.47
C LEU A 38 -6.80 -1.12 1.66
N GLY A 39 -7.34 -0.47 2.70
CA GLY A 39 -8.78 -0.48 2.98
C GLY A 39 -9.28 -1.87 3.38
N HIS A 40 -8.48 -2.63 4.12
CA HIS A 40 -8.98 -3.81 4.81
C HIS A 40 -9.57 -3.37 6.14
N SER A 41 -10.80 -3.78 6.44
CA SER A 41 -11.31 -3.68 7.81
C SER A 41 -10.50 -4.63 8.68
N SER A 42 -9.63 -4.09 9.56
CA SER A 42 -9.13 -4.89 10.68
C SER A 42 -10.36 -5.22 11.53
N GLY A 43 -10.64 -6.50 11.77
CA GLY A 43 -11.84 -6.94 12.51
C GLY A 43 -11.85 -6.55 13.99
N SER A 44 -11.09 -5.52 14.39
CA SER A 44 -10.93 -5.03 15.74
C SER A 44 -11.48 -3.60 15.83
N VAL A 45 -12.68 -3.48 16.41
CA VAL A 45 -13.32 -2.21 16.78
C VAL A 45 -12.44 -1.35 17.73
N GLY A 46 -11.39 -1.94 18.31
CA GLY A 46 -10.45 -1.23 19.19
C GLY A 46 -9.51 -0.23 18.48
N GLU A 47 -9.37 -0.31 17.16
CA GLU A 47 -8.60 0.69 16.36
C GLU A 47 -9.49 1.84 15.85
N ASP A 48 -10.82 1.67 15.88
CA ASP A 48 -11.81 2.67 15.45
C ASP A 48 -11.98 3.84 16.45
N TYR A 49 -11.41 3.73 17.66
CA TYR A 49 -11.57 4.73 18.72
C TYR A 49 -10.21 5.23 19.23
N GLY A 50 -9.81 6.43 18.79
CA GLY A 50 -8.74 7.19 19.45
C GLY A 50 -8.01 8.23 18.62
N HIS A 51 -8.08 8.14 17.29
CA HIS A 51 -7.29 8.98 16.40
C HIS A 51 -8.20 9.59 15.33
N GLY A 52 -8.33 10.92 15.33
CA GLY A 52 -9.13 11.64 14.32
C GLY A 52 -8.68 11.30 12.89
N GLN A 53 -9.53 11.59 11.91
CA GLN A 53 -9.27 11.32 10.48
C GLN A 53 -7.88 11.80 10.03
N ASP A 54 -7.38 12.90 10.60
CA ASP A 54 -6.06 13.45 10.34
C ASP A 54 -4.91 12.52 10.72
N ALA A 55 -5.02 11.82 11.85
CA ALA A 55 -3.99 10.88 12.30
C ALA A 55 -3.96 9.61 11.43
N MET A 56 -5.13 9.11 11.01
CA MET A 56 -5.19 8.02 10.02
C MET A 56 -4.58 8.44 8.68
N LEU A 57 -4.88 9.66 8.23
CA LEU A 57 -4.30 10.20 7.00
C LEU A 57 -2.78 10.32 7.10
N GLU A 58 -2.26 10.79 8.23
CA GLU A 58 -0.82 10.91 8.44
C GLU A 58 -0.11 9.55 8.45
N VAL A 59 -0.70 8.55 9.13
CA VAL A 59 -0.20 7.17 9.12
C VAL A 59 -0.20 6.60 7.71
N ALA A 60 -1.31 6.74 6.98
CA ALA A 60 -1.43 6.30 5.59
C ALA A 60 -0.39 6.96 4.68
N GLN A 61 -0.18 8.27 4.84
CA GLN A 61 0.80 9.02 4.07
C GLN A 61 2.23 8.55 4.37
N ARG A 62 2.59 8.32 5.63
CA ARG A 62 3.92 7.84 6.03
C ARG A 62 4.19 6.45 5.46
N ALA A 63 3.22 5.53 5.59
CA ALA A 63 3.30 4.19 5.02
C ALA A 63 3.53 4.24 3.49
N LEU A 64 2.76 5.07 2.78
CA LEU A 64 2.89 5.20 1.34
C LEU A 64 4.23 5.79 0.92
N LYS A 65 4.71 6.84 1.61
CA LYS A 65 6.05 7.41 1.36
C LYS A 65 7.15 6.37 1.57
N ALA A 66 7.06 5.56 2.61
CA ALA A 66 8.03 4.50 2.88
C ALA A 66 8.06 3.45 1.76
N ALA A 67 6.88 2.95 1.34
CA ALA A 67 6.76 1.94 0.27
C ALA A 67 7.25 2.44 -1.10
N LEU A 68 7.18 3.74 -1.34
CA LEU A 68 7.62 4.36 -2.58
C LEU A 68 9.08 4.87 -2.53
N GLY A 69 9.78 4.70 -1.40
CA GLY A 69 11.14 5.21 -1.23
C GLY A 69 11.22 6.74 -1.18
N LEU A 70 10.12 7.42 -0.83
CA LEU A 70 10.03 8.89 -0.76
C LEU A 70 10.39 9.44 0.64
N THR A 71 10.97 8.61 1.51
CA THR A 71 11.41 8.98 2.85
C THR A 71 12.75 9.74 2.88
N GLY A 72 13.27 10.15 1.71
CA GLY A 72 14.49 10.96 1.61
C GLY A 72 14.62 11.78 0.31
N LYS A 73 14.34 13.08 0.41
CA LYS A 73 15.09 14.24 -0.14
C LYS A 73 14.23 15.49 0.08
N SER A 74 14.36 16.11 1.25
CA SER A 74 14.28 17.57 1.30
C SER A 74 15.56 18.08 0.67
N GLN A 75 15.44 18.83 -0.43
CA GLN A 75 16.44 19.86 -0.74
C GLN A 75 16.36 20.95 0.32
#